data_AF-A0A1H7GDT9-F1
#
_entry.id   AF-A0A1H7GDT9-F1
#
_cell.length_a   1.000
_cell.length_b   1.000
_cell.length_c   1.000
_cell.angle_alpha   90.00
_cell.angle_beta   90.00
_cell.angle_gamma   90.00
#
_symmetry.space_group_name_H-M   'P 1'
#
loop_
_entity.id
_entity.type
_entity.pdbx_description
1 polymer ?
#
loop_
_entity_poly.entity_id
_entity_poly.type
_entity_poly.pdbx_seq_one_letter_code
_entity_poly.pdbx_strand_id
1 'polypeptide(L)' 'MKQNWEIIVNFEFNQETSRHIESRKGIITVSISAYA' A
#
# COMPACT_ATOMS: atom_id res chain seq x y z
N MET A 1 2.90 -17.98 20.90
CA MET A 1 2.09 -16.76 21.19
C MET A 1 1.82 -16.05 19.86
N LYS A 2 0.66 -15.38 19.65
CA LYS A 2 0.43 -14.63 18.39
C LYS A 2 1.29 -13.36 18.38
N GLN A 3 2.08 -13.15 17.34
CA GLN A 3 2.76 -11.89 17.07
C GLN A 3 2.11 -11.19 15.88
N ASN A 4 1.81 -9.92 16.04
CA ASN A 4 1.22 -9.09 14.99
C ASN A 4 2.24 -8.03 14.56
N TRP A 5 2.41 -7.90 13.25
CA TRP A 5 3.26 -6.89 12.63
C TRP A 5 2.40 -6.00 11.73
N GLU A 6 2.55 -4.68 11.86
CA GLU A 6 1.96 -3.72 10.94
C GLU A 6 3.02 -3.25 9.96
N ILE A 7 2.72 -3.37 8.67
CA ILE A 7 3.57 -2.89 7.57
C ILE A 7 2.83 -1.77 6.85
N ILE A 8 3.46 -0.60 6.78
CA ILE A 8 2.97 0.55 6.02
C ILE A 8 3.68 0.58 4.68
N VAL A 9 2.91 0.47 3.59
CA VAL A 9 3.42 0.53 2.22
C VAL A 9 2.92 1.81 1.55
N ASN A 10 3.86 2.66 1.14
CA ASN A 10 3.58 3.81 0.29
C ASN A 10 3.69 3.39 -1.17
N PHE A 11 2.71 3.75 -1.99
CA PHE A 11 2.75 3.47 -3.42
C PHE A 11 2.31 4.69 -4.22
N GLU A 12 2.77 4.73 -5.47
CA GLU A 12 2.42 5.73 -6.46
C GLU A 12 1.93 5.01 -7.71
N PHE A 13 0.76 5.38 -8.21
CA PHE A 13 0.25 4.87 -9.48
C PHE A 13 -0.01 6.01 -10.45
N ASN A 14 0.37 5.79 -11.70
CA ASN A 14 0.13 6.71 -12.78
C ASN A 14 -1.18 6.31 -13.47
N GLN A 15 -2.15 7.22 -13.46
CA GLN A 15 -3.38 7.07 -14.21
C GLN A 15 -3.26 7.83 -15.52
N GLU A 16 -3.29 7.10 -16.64
CA GLU A 16 -3.35 7.70 -17.95
C GLU A 16 -4.81 8.09 -18.25
N THR A 17 -5.06 9.39 -18.40
CA THR A 17 -6.32 9.91 -18.95
C THR A 17 -6.09 10.32 -20.40
N SER A 18 -7.15 10.44 -21.19
CA SER A 18 -7.08 10.63 -22.65
C SER A 18 -6.21 11.81 -23.14
N ARG A 19 -5.74 12.69 -22.26
CA ARG A 19 -4.86 13.83 -22.59
C ARG A 19 -3.71 14.08 -21.60
N HIS A 20 -3.62 13.37 -20.47
CA HIS A 20 -2.60 13.60 -19.44
C HIS A 20 -2.33 12.37 -18.56
N ILE A 21 -1.10 12.25 -18.07
CA ILE A 21 -0.73 11.32 -17.01
C ILE A 21 -0.89 12.05 -15.67
N GLU A 22 -1.79 11.56 -14.81
CA GLU A 22 -1.91 12.00 -13.42
C GLU A 22 -1.23 10.99 -12.51
N SER A 23 -0.29 11.44 -11.68
CA SER A 23 0.26 10.60 -10.61
C SER A 23 -0.58 10.73 -9.34
N ARG A 24 -0.90 9.60 -8.73
CA ARG A 24 -1.62 9.52 -7.45
C ARG A 24 -0.83 8.69 -6.45
N LYS A 25 -0.72 9.22 -5.24
CA LYS A 25 -0.09 8.54 -4.10
C LYS A 25 -1.14 7.92 -3.19
N GLY A 26 -0.85 6.75 -2.66
CA GLY A 26 -1.70 6.05 -1.71
C GLY A 26 -0.90 5.34 -0.64
N ILE A 27 -1.61 4.96 0.42
CA ILE A 27 -1.08 4.18 1.54
C ILE A 27 -1.88 2.89 1.63
N ILE A 28 -1.19 1.75 1.74
CA ILE A 28 -1.78 0.47 2.12
C ILE A 28 -1.18 0.06 3.46
N THR A 29 -2.04 -0.21 4.43
CA THR A 29 -1.65 -0.82 5.71
C THR A 29 -1.94 -2.31 5.65
N VAL A 30 -0.92 -3.14 5.89
CA VAL A 30 -1.05 -4.60 5.93
C VAL A 30 -0.75 -5.09 7.33
N SER A 31 -1.67 -5.88 7.89
CA SER A 31 -1.49 -6.55 9.17
C SER A 31 -1.13 -8.01 8.95
N ILE A 32 0.04 -8.44 9.44
CA ILE A 32 0.49 -9.84 9.39
C ILE A 32 0.37 -10.44 10.79
N SER A 33 -0.40 -11.51 10.91
CA SER A 33 -0.46 -12.32 12.12
C SER A 33 0.29 -13.63 11.91
N ALA A 34 1.35 -13.85 12.68
CA ALA A 34 2.10 -15.12 12.69
C ALA A 34 1.97 -15.80 14.06
N TYR A 35 1.90 -17.13 14.04
CA TYR A 35 2.04 -17.93 15.25
C TYR A 35 3.52 -18.26 15.43
N ALA A 36 4.10 -17.73 16.52
CA ALA A 36 5.45 -18.05 16.98
C ALA A 36 5.43 -19.19 18.01
#